data_AF-A0A7W4VKF6-F1
#
_entry.id   AF-A0A7W4VKF6-F1
#
_cell.length_a   1.000
_cell.length_b   1.000
_cell.length_c   1.000
_cell.angle_alpha   90.00
_cell.angle_beta   90.00
_cell.angle_gamma   90.00
#
_symmetry.space_group_name_H-M   'P 1'
#
loop_
_entity.id
_entity.type
_entity.pdbx_description
1 polymer ?
#
loop_
_entity_poly.entity_id
_entity_poly.type
_entity_poly.pdbx_seq_one_letter_code
_entity_poly.pdbx_strand_id
1 'polypeptide(L)'
;MTTMSKSSGTSDTLRSGALFAVSGDSGRAIANAAETWFAAAAECQRDMMSFVSMRLEKDAETSREMMGCRSVADVTAIQSRWMEETLRDYNSEMTKLMTICSRSVSGGAGPKG
;
A
#
# COMPACT_ATOMS: atom_id res chain seq x y z
N MET A 1 -57.27 -23.59 14.40
CA MET A 1 -56.22 -22.70 14.94
C MET A 1 -54.93 -23.50 14.98
N THR A 2 -54.12 -23.43 13.93
CA THR A 2 -52.81 -24.09 13.85
C THR A 2 -51.77 -23.05 13.47
N THR A 3 -50.75 -23.00 14.32
CA THR A 3 -49.37 -22.55 14.10
C THR A 3 -49.13 -21.11 13.67
N MET A 4 -48.66 -20.30 14.62
CA MET A 4 -47.62 -19.31 14.35
C MET A 4 -46.51 -19.41 15.39
N SER A 5 -45.31 -19.09 14.91
CA SER A 5 -44.11 -18.64 15.65
C SER A 5 -43.32 -19.73 16.38
N LYS A 6 -41.98 -19.80 16.26
CA LYS A 6 -41.01 -18.77 15.88
C LYS A 6 -39.66 -19.43 15.57
N SER A 7 -39.08 -19.16 14.41
CA SER A 7 -37.66 -19.42 14.14
C SER A 7 -36.82 -18.29 14.75
N SER A 8 -36.06 -18.52 15.81
CA SER A 8 -34.99 -17.56 16.22
C SER A 8 -33.91 -18.15 17.14
N GLY A 9 -33.58 -19.44 17.00
CA GLY A 9 -32.58 -20.06 17.88
C GLY A 9 -31.15 -20.09 17.31
N THR A 10 -30.98 -20.09 15.99
CA THR A 10 -29.70 -20.44 15.36
C THR A 10 -28.85 -19.24 14.92
N SER A 11 -29.44 -18.05 14.77
CA SER A 11 -28.72 -16.88 14.29
C SER A 11 -27.91 -16.16 15.38
N ASP A 12 -28.36 -16.22 16.64
CA ASP A 12 -27.68 -15.54 17.75
C ASP A 12 -26.49 -16.37 18.27
N THR A 13 -26.57 -17.70 18.25
CA THR A 13 -25.47 -18.57 18.70
C THR A 13 -24.27 -18.53 17.76
N LEU A 14 -24.49 -18.37 16.45
CA LEU A 14 -23.40 -18.22 15.47
C LEU A 14 -22.69 -16.88 15.61
N ARG A 15 -23.43 -15.80 15.90
CA ARG A 15 -22.87 -14.46 16.14
C ARG A 15 -22.13 -14.40 17.49
N SER A 16 -22.66 -15.03 18.54
CA SER A 16 -21.99 -15.13 19.84
C SER A 16 -20.77 -16.04 19.82
N GLY A 17 -20.79 -17.17 19.10
CA GLY A 17 -19.63 -18.06 18.97
C GLY A 17 -18.45 -17.44 18.22
N ALA A 18 -18.74 -16.66 17.17
CA ALA A 18 -17.72 -15.89 16.45
C ALA A 18 -17.14 -14.73 17.28
N LEU A 19 -17.96 -14.06 18.11
CA LEU A 19 -17.49 -13.04 19.05
C LEU A 19 -16.68 -13.64 20.22
N PHE A 20 -17.03 -14.83 20.69
CA PHE A 20 -16.33 -15.49 21.80
C PHE A 20 -14.97 -16.05 21.37
N ALA A 21 -14.84 -16.50 20.11
CA ALA A 21 -13.56 -16.95 19.55
C ALA A 21 -12.55 -15.81 19.33
N VAL A 22 -13.01 -14.55 19.23
CA VAL A 22 -12.15 -13.37 19.16
C VAL A 22 -11.71 -12.87 20.54
N SER A 23 -12.29 -13.38 21.64
CA SER A 23 -12.14 -12.79 22.98
C SER A 23 -10.91 -13.28 23.77
N GLY A 24 -9.78 -13.53 23.09
CA GLY A 24 -8.51 -13.94 23.71
C GLY A 24 -7.27 -13.46 22.96
N ASP A 25 -6.09 -14.00 23.27
CA ASP A 25 -4.81 -13.65 22.62
C ASP A 25 -4.86 -13.69 21.08
N SER A 26 -5.71 -14.56 20.52
CA SER A 26 -5.95 -14.62 19.07
C SER A 26 -6.60 -13.36 18.50
N GLY A 27 -7.56 -12.74 19.21
CA GLY A 27 -8.17 -11.48 18.80
C GLY A 27 -7.21 -10.30 18.92
N ARG A 28 -6.37 -10.28 19.97
CA ARG A 28 -5.29 -9.30 20.10
C ARG A 28 -4.26 -9.42 18.97
N ALA A 29 -3.87 -10.65 18.61
CA ALA A 29 -2.95 -10.88 17.49
C ALA A 29 -3.54 -10.40 16.15
N ILE A 30 -4.82 -10.68 15.89
CA ILE A 30 -5.51 -10.19 14.68
C ILE A 30 -5.61 -8.66 14.68
N ALA A 31 -5.94 -8.04 15.80
CA ALA A 31 -6.00 -6.58 15.93
C ALA A 31 -4.64 -5.92 15.66
N ASN A 32 -3.55 -6.46 16.25
CA ASN A 32 -2.19 -5.96 16.04
C ASN A 32 -1.72 -6.14 14.59
N ALA A 33 -2.06 -7.27 13.96
CA ALA A 33 -1.76 -7.52 12.55
C ALA A 33 -2.53 -6.55 11.64
N ALA A 34 -3.80 -6.28 11.93
CA ALA A 34 -4.60 -5.31 11.20
C ALA A 34 -4.04 -3.88 11.36
N GLU A 35 -3.66 -3.48 12.58
CA GLU A 35 -3.03 -2.18 12.83
C GLU A 35 -1.71 -2.03 12.05
N THR A 36 -0.85 -3.06 12.08
CA THR A 36 0.41 -3.10 11.32
C THR A 36 0.17 -2.99 9.81
N TRP A 37 -0.84 -3.69 9.30
CA TRP A 37 -1.24 -3.63 7.90
C TRP A 37 -1.75 -2.25 7.51
N PHE A 38 -2.65 -1.65 8.29
CA PHE A 38 -3.15 -0.30 8.02
C PHE A 38 -2.05 0.76 8.08
N ALA A 39 -1.12 0.64 9.03
CA ALA A 39 0.03 1.53 9.12
C ALA A 39 0.92 1.43 7.87
N ALA A 40 1.23 0.21 7.41
CA ALA A 40 2.01 -0.03 6.21
C ALA A 40 1.29 0.44 4.94
N ALA A 41 -0.03 0.22 4.83
CA ALA A 41 -0.83 0.70 3.72
C ALA A 41 -0.86 2.23 3.65
N ALA A 42 -1.01 2.91 4.80
CA ALA A 42 -0.96 4.36 4.87
C ALA A 42 0.43 4.91 4.53
N GLU A 43 1.51 4.23 4.94
CA GLU A 43 2.88 4.57 4.57
C GLU A 43 3.11 4.42 3.05
N CYS A 44 2.70 3.29 2.47
CA CYS A 44 2.73 3.04 1.03
C CYS A 44 1.96 4.10 0.23
N GLN A 45 0.76 4.47 0.70
CA GLN A 45 -0.04 5.50 0.03
C GLN A 45 0.66 6.87 0.05
N ARG A 46 1.26 7.28 1.18
CA ARG A 46 2.02 8.54 1.27
C ARG A 46 3.22 8.53 0.33
N ASP A 47 3.95 7.43 0.31
CA ASP A 47 5.12 7.27 -0.54
C ASP A 47 4.75 7.34 -2.03
N MET A 48 3.70 6.63 -2.44
CA MET A 48 3.24 6.67 -3.83
C MET A 48 2.77 8.07 -4.25
N MET A 49 2.09 8.81 -3.37
CA MET A 49 1.74 10.21 -3.64
C MET A 49 2.99 11.09 -3.78
N SER A 50 3.99 10.90 -2.90
CA SER A 50 5.27 11.63 -2.97
C SER A 50 6.02 11.33 -4.27
N PHE A 51 6.05 10.07 -4.69
CA PHE A 51 6.71 9.65 -5.91
C PHE A 51 6.04 10.22 -7.16
N VAL A 52 4.71 10.15 -7.24
CA VAL A 52 3.95 10.76 -8.34
C VAL A 52 4.20 12.25 -8.43
N SER A 53 4.17 12.96 -7.29
CA SER A 53 4.46 14.40 -7.27
C SER A 53 5.87 14.71 -7.79
N MET A 54 6.89 14.01 -7.28
CA MET A 54 8.28 14.17 -7.73
C MET A 54 8.41 13.90 -9.24
N ARG A 55 7.76 12.85 -9.75
CA ARG A 55 7.88 12.47 -11.16
C ARG A 55 7.23 13.49 -12.09
N LEU A 56 6.06 14.01 -11.70
CA LEU A 56 5.37 15.08 -12.42
C LEU A 56 6.20 16.37 -12.47
N GLU A 57 6.87 16.72 -11.38
CA GLU A 57 7.77 17.89 -11.34
C GLU A 57 8.93 17.73 -12.32
N LYS A 58 9.63 16.59 -12.28
CA LYS A 58 10.72 16.25 -13.22
C LYS A 58 10.25 16.21 -14.69
N ASP A 59 9.05 15.69 -14.94
CA ASP A 59 8.46 15.68 -16.29
C ASP A 59 8.15 17.08 -16.80
N ALA A 60 7.62 17.95 -15.92
CA ALA A 60 7.36 19.33 -16.27
C ALA A 60 8.65 20.11 -16.54
N GLU A 61 9.70 19.88 -15.75
CA GLU A 61 11.04 20.45 -15.98
C GLU A 61 11.62 20.02 -17.31
N THR A 62 11.61 18.71 -17.58
CA THR A 62 12.10 18.15 -18.84
C THR A 62 11.35 18.73 -20.04
N SER A 63 10.03 18.82 -19.94
CA SER A 63 9.19 19.39 -21.00
C SER A 63 9.52 20.86 -21.25
N ARG A 64 9.74 21.65 -20.18
CA ARG A 64 10.17 23.04 -20.30
C ARG A 64 11.54 23.17 -20.97
N GLU A 65 12.47 22.30 -20.61
CA GLU A 65 13.81 22.30 -21.19
C GLU A 65 13.78 21.96 -22.68
N MET A 66 13.02 20.92 -23.07
CA MET A 66 12.84 20.54 -24.47
C MET A 66 12.20 21.66 -25.31
N MET A 67 11.23 22.40 -24.76
CA MET A 67 10.61 23.55 -25.45
C MET A 67 11.60 24.71 -25.68
N GLY A 68 12.68 24.78 -24.88
CA GLY A 68 13.74 25.78 -25.05
C GLY A 68 14.78 25.42 -26.11
N CYS A 69 14.79 24.19 -26.61
CA CYS A 69 15.79 23.70 -27.55
C CYS A 69 15.60 24.27 -28.96
N ARG A 70 16.73 24.60 -29.60
CA ARG A 70 16.77 25.05 -31.01
C ARG A 70 17.15 23.94 -31.98
N SER A 71 17.63 22.80 -31.47
CA SER A 71 18.07 21.68 -32.27
C SER A 71 17.50 20.34 -31.77
N VAL A 72 17.33 19.41 -32.70
CA VAL A 72 16.90 18.03 -32.40
C VAL A 72 17.97 17.28 -31.59
N ALA A 73 19.24 17.65 -31.74
CA ALA A 73 20.33 17.06 -30.97
C ALA A 73 20.19 17.38 -29.47
N ASP A 74 19.83 18.63 -29.13
CA ASP A 74 19.59 19.04 -27.74
C ASP A 74 18.40 18.28 -27.14
N VAL A 75 17.31 18.14 -27.90
CA VAL A 75 16.14 17.35 -27.49
C VAL A 75 16.52 15.90 -27.22
N THR A 76 17.34 15.30 -28.09
CA THR A 76 17.78 13.90 -27.94
C THR A 76 18.64 13.71 -26.69
N ALA A 77 19.53 14.65 -26.38
CA ALA A 77 20.33 14.62 -25.16
C ALA A 77 19.45 14.70 -23.90
N ILE A 78 18.46 15.59 -23.89
CA ILE A 78 17.49 15.72 -22.79
C ILE A 78 16.67 14.43 -22.65
N GLN A 79 16.20 13.86 -23.76
CA GLN A 79 15.41 12.63 -23.78
C GLN A 79 16.20 11.43 -23.21
N SER A 80 17.49 11.32 -23.54
CA SER A 80 18.37 10.27 -23.01
C SER A 80 18.53 10.41 -21.50
N ARG A 81 18.83 11.62 -21.02
CA ARG A 81 18.95 11.89 -19.58
C ARG A 81 17.64 11.58 -18.84
N TRP A 82 16.51 12.05 -19.37
CA TRP A 82 15.20 11.77 -18.81
C TRP A 82 14.93 10.27 -18.67
N MET A 83 15.33 9.47 -19.66
CA MET A 83 15.13 8.02 -19.63
C MET A 83 15.97 7.35 -18.53
N GLU A 84 17.24 7.71 -18.42
CA GLU A 84 18.14 7.21 -17.36
C GLU A 84 17.61 7.58 -15.98
N GLU A 85 17.21 8.83 -15.78
CA GLU A 85 16.66 9.32 -14.52
C GLU A 85 15.35 8.63 -14.18
N THR A 86 14.45 8.46 -15.15
CA THR A 86 13.18 7.76 -14.97
C THR A 86 13.41 6.34 -14.49
N LEU A 87 14.28 5.57 -15.16
CA LEU A 87 14.57 4.19 -14.78
C LEU A 87 15.15 4.11 -13.36
N ARG A 88 16.06 5.01 -13.01
CA ARG A 88 16.64 5.08 -11.67
C ARG A 88 15.58 5.37 -10.61
N ASP A 89 14.73 6.35 -10.86
CA ASP A 89 13.68 6.78 -9.93
C ASP A 89 12.68 5.64 -9.65
N TYR A 90 12.21 4.95 -10.70
CA TYR A 90 11.28 3.82 -10.55
C TYR A 90 11.91 2.63 -9.82
N ASN A 91 13.19 2.32 -10.09
CA ASN A 91 13.90 1.26 -9.37
C ASN A 91 14.08 1.58 -7.88
N SER A 92 14.42 2.84 -7.57
CA SER A 92 14.52 3.33 -6.20
C SER A 92 13.17 3.21 -5.47
N GLU A 93 12.08 3.66 -6.11
CA GLU A 93 10.75 3.61 -5.51
C GLU A 93 10.28 2.17 -5.28
N MET A 94 10.52 1.26 -6.23
CA MET A 94 10.20 -0.15 -6.07
C MET A 94 10.92 -0.76 -4.86
N THR A 95 12.19 -0.42 -4.66
CA THR A 95 12.98 -0.87 -3.50
C THR A 95 12.40 -0.34 -2.19
N LYS A 96 11.96 0.93 -2.19
CA LYS A 96 11.32 1.57 -1.04
C LYS A 96 10.00 0.88 -0.66
N LEU A 97 9.13 0.65 -1.64
CA LEU A 97 7.85 -0.04 -1.44
C LEU A 97 8.04 -1.48 -0.92
N MET A 98 8.99 -2.22 -1.49
CA MET A 98 9.34 -3.56 -1.00
C MET A 98 9.81 -3.54 0.46
N THR A 99 10.52 -2.50 0.88
CA THR A 99 10.97 -2.33 2.26
C THR A 99 9.80 -2.09 3.20
N ILE A 100 8.83 -1.25 2.82
CA ILE A 100 7.60 -0.99 3.60
C ILE A 100 6.78 -2.27 3.76
N CYS A 101 6.56 -2.98 2.65
CA CYS A 101 5.81 -4.23 2.65
C CYS A 101 6.49 -5.31 3.50
N SER A 102 7.81 -5.49 3.37
CA SER A 102 8.56 -6.52 4.11
C SER A 102 8.56 -6.27 5.62
N ARG A 103 8.61 -5.00 6.05
CA ARG A 103 8.46 -4.62 7.46
C ARG A 103 7.09 -5.01 8.02
N SER A 104 6.04 -4.85 7.23
CA SER A 104 4.67 -5.20 7.64
C SER A 104 4.46 -6.70 7.85
N VAL A 105 5.11 -7.53 7.01
CA VAL A 105 5.05 -9.00 7.09
C VAL A 105 5.84 -9.53 8.28
N SER A 106 7.01 -8.92 8.56
CA SER A 106 7.89 -9.35 9.65
C SER A 106 7.32 -9.05 11.05
N GLY A 107 6.36 -8.13 11.17
CA GLY A 107 5.68 -7.82 12.44
C GLY A 107 4.56 -8.81 12.82
N GLY A 108 4.13 -9.67 11.89
CA GLY A 108 3.03 -10.63 12.12
C GLY A 108 3.48 -12.03 12.57
N ALA A 109 4.78 -12.32 12.54
CA ALA A 109 5.33 -13.61 12.94
C ALA A 109 5.88 -13.55 14.37
N GLY A 110 4.99 -13.73 15.35
CA GLY A 110 5.43 -14.03 16.72
C GLY A 110 6.24 -15.33 16.75
N PRO A 111 7.34 -15.43 17.52
CA PRO A 111 8.10 -16.66 17.63
C PRO A 111 7.26 -17.73 18.30
N LYS A 112 7.19 -18.91 17.69
CA LYS A 112 6.88 -20.15 18.40
C LYS A 112 8.20 -20.72 18.91
N GLY A 113 8.43 -20.61 20.21
CA GLY A 113 9.58 -21.16 20.93
C GLY A 113 9.56 -20.70 22.36
#